data_AF-A0A3D0Y782-F1
#
_entry.id   AF-A0A3D0Y782-F1
#
_cell.length_a   1.000
_cell.length_b   1.000
_cell.length_c   1.000
_cell.angle_alpha   90.00
_cell.angle_beta   90.00
_cell.angle_gamma   90.00
#
_symmetry.space_group_name_H-M   'P 1'
#
loop_
_entity.id
_entity.type
_entity.pdbx_description
1 polymer ?
#
loop_
_entity_poly.entity_id
_entity_poly.type
_entity_poly.pdbx_seq_one_letter_code
_entity_poly.pdbx_strand_id
1 'polypeptide(L)'
;MWSDERGAIVVLANFSMVVMLIISALVIDVGVVEVKKARIAAIADAAVLAAVSEQAMGNENLEEVALMYCEKNNVSNDKVNVSIGSGVVVTINEHVDSIFSKIIGIDTISTSAKSKAIFGAVSEVYSGTRPIAVERQEFVFGQVVTLKSNNDNYSGNFGSVELGGTGANNYRYNIINGYDGTLKVGDEIDTEPGNMTGPTEQGIDYITRNDDSTIDNYTKNSPRLWVIPVVDTLEVNGRSTVTIVGFAQFFVEDTGSEGEIIGRFIRNVATGKISESQIDYGLVAVRLVGGDF
;
A
#
# COMPACT_ATOMS: atom_id res chain seq x y z
N MET A 1 -9.14 -55.59 53.46
CA MET A 1 -9.83 -54.42 52.86
C MET A 1 -8.90 -53.35 52.28
N TRP A 2 -7.62 -53.25 52.65
CA TRP A 2 -6.70 -52.21 52.12
C TRP A 2 -5.96 -52.56 50.82
N SER A 3 -6.18 -53.76 50.27
CA SER A 3 -5.50 -54.27 49.08
C SER A 3 -6.27 -54.03 47.76
N ASP A 4 -7.60 -53.90 47.82
CA ASP A 4 -8.45 -53.76 46.62
C ASP A 4 -8.41 -52.34 46.03
N GLU A 5 -8.33 -51.31 46.88
CA GLU A 5 -8.29 -49.92 46.41
C GLU A 5 -6.98 -49.58 45.69
N ARG A 6 -5.86 -50.23 46.04
CA ARG A 6 -4.56 -49.99 45.39
C ARG A 6 -4.56 -50.46 43.93
N GLY A 7 -5.26 -51.54 43.62
CA GLY A 7 -5.40 -52.04 42.24
C GLY A 7 -6.25 -51.12 41.37
N ALA A 8 -7.39 -50.66 41.91
CA ALA A 8 -8.27 -49.73 41.22
C ALA A 8 -7.58 -48.37 40.93
N ILE A 9 -6.79 -47.86 41.89
CA ILE A 9 -6.03 -46.62 41.72
C ILE A 9 -4.96 -46.76 40.62
N VAL A 10 -4.26 -47.89 40.52
CA VAL A 10 -3.26 -48.13 39.46
C VAL A 10 -3.91 -48.18 38.09
N VAL A 11 -5.07 -48.84 37.96
CA VAL A 11 -5.83 -48.88 36.70
C VAL A 11 -6.31 -47.48 36.30
N LEU A 12 -6.86 -46.72 37.24
CA LEU A 12 -7.34 -45.37 36.99
C LEU A 12 -6.20 -44.40 36.64
N ALA A 13 -5.04 -44.53 37.30
CA ALA A 13 -3.87 -43.72 37.02
C ALA A 13 -3.29 -44.01 35.63
N ASN A 14 -3.16 -45.29 35.25
CA ASN A 14 -2.72 -45.69 33.92
C ASN A 14 -3.69 -45.19 32.84
N PHE A 15 -4.99 -45.31 33.07
CA PHE A 15 -5.99 -44.78 32.14
C PHE A 15 -5.89 -43.26 32.00
N SER A 16 -5.74 -42.55 33.12
CA SER A 16 -5.61 -41.09 33.12
C SER A 16 -4.35 -40.61 32.41
N MET A 17 -3.21 -41.29 32.60
CA MET A 17 -1.97 -40.99 31.87
C MET A 17 -2.15 -41.18 30.36
N VAL A 18 -2.79 -42.27 29.94
CA VAL A 18 -3.07 -42.51 28.50
C VAL A 18 -3.97 -41.42 27.94
N VAL A 19 -5.01 -41.02 28.65
CA VAL A 19 -5.90 -39.93 28.23
C VAL A 19 -5.14 -38.60 28.13
N MET A 20 -4.30 -38.26 29.11
CA MET A 20 -3.50 -37.04 29.06
C MET A 20 -2.50 -37.03 27.90
N LEU A 21 -1.90 -38.18 27.57
CA LEU A 21 -0.99 -38.31 26.43
C LEU A 21 -1.74 -38.13 25.11
N ILE A 22 -2.93 -38.70 24.97
CA ILE A 22 -3.78 -38.53 23.77
C ILE A 22 -4.18 -37.06 23.58
N ILE A 23 -4.59 -36.38 24.66
CA ILE A 23 -4.97 -34.96 24.59
C ILE A 23 -3.75 -34.10 24.23
N SER A 24 -2.58 -34.35 24.84
CA SER A 24 -1.34 -33.62 24.54
C SER A 24 -0.91 -33.81 23.09
N ALA A 25 -1.00 -35.04 22.58
CA ALA A 25 -0.78 -35.37 21.18
C ALA A 25 -1.69 -34.57 20.24
N LEU A 26 -2.99 -34.53 20.52
CA LEU A 26 -3.96 -33.76 19.74
C LEU A 26 -3.64 -32.26 19.75
N VAL A 27 -3.29 -31.71 20.92
CA VAL A 27 -2.91 -30.30 21.07
C VAL A 27 -1.67 -29.98 20.24
N ILE A 28 -0.69 -30.88 20.20
CA ILE A 28 0.52 -30.69 19.38
C ILE A 28 0.18 -30.69 17.89
N ASP A 29 -0.60 -31.67 17.41
CA ASP A 29 -0.97 -31.74 15.99
C ASP A 29 -1.78 -30.51 15.55
N VAL A 30 -2.78 -30.09 16.34
CA VAL A 30 -3.53 -28.86 16.08
C VAL A 30 -2.62 -27.65 16.09
N GLY A 31 -1.68 -27.57 17.05
CA GLY A 31 -0.71 -26.49 17.14
C GLY A 31 0.16 -26.39 15.88
N VAL A 32 0.66 -27.52 15.36
CA VAL A 32 1.46 -27.55 14.13
C VAL A 32 0.62 -27.12 12.92
N VAL A 33 -0.63 -27.57 12.82
CA VAL A 33 -1.55 -27.19 11.73
C VAL A 33 -1.82 -25.69 11.75
N GLU A 34 -2.10 -25.11 12.92
CA GLU A 34 -2.38 -23.67 13.05
C GLU A 34 -1.16 -22.81 12.72
N VAL A 35 0.04 -23.22 13.15
CA VAL A 35 1.29 -22.52 12.77
C VAL A 35 1.52 -22.58 11.26
N LYS A 36 1.28 -23.75 10.65
CA LYS A 36 1.41 -23.89 9.19
C LYS A 36 0.36 -23.06 8.46
N LYS A 37 -0.89 -23.05 8.93
CA LYS A 37 -2.01 -22.26 8.40
C LYS A 37 -1.69 -20.77 8.42
N ALA A 38 -1.16 -20.25 9.52
CA ALA A 38 -0.72 -18.87 9.63
C ALA A 38 0.39 -18.53 8.63
N ARG A 39 1.34 -19.46 8.42
CA ARG A 39 2.42 -19.28 7.44
C ARG A 39 1.88 -19.23 6.01
N ILE A 40 1.00 -20.15 5.60
CA ILE A 40 0.44 -20.12 4.24
C ILE A 40 -0.45 -18.91 4.00
N ALA A 41 -1.17 -18.42 5.03
CA ALA A 41 -1.93 -17.19 4.96
C ALA A 41 -1.03 -15.97 4.70
N ALA A 42 0.09 -15.86 5.43
CA ALA A 42 1.06 -14.79 5.20
C ALA A 42 1.66 -14.83 3.78
N ILE A 43 1.88 -16.03 3.22
CA ILE A 43 2.36 -16.18 1.84
C ILE A 43 1.27 -15.78 0.83
N ALA A 44 0.04 -16.21 1.04
CA ALA A 44 -1.10 -15.85 0.18
C ALA A 44 -1.32 -14.33 0.19
N ASP A 45 -1.25 -13.68 1.36
CA ASP A 45 -1.34 -12.22 1.52
C ASP A 45 -0.23 -11.50 0.74
N ALA A 46 1.01 -11.96 0.85
CA ALA A 46 2.13 -11.40 0.10
C ALA A 46 1.95 -11.57 -1.42
N ALA A 47 1.45 -12.72 -1.86
CA ALA A 47 1.21 -13.01 -3.27
C ALA A 47 0.11 -12.13 -3.88
N VAL A 48 -1.03 -11.97 -3.19
CA VAL A 48 -2.09 -11.07 -3.69
C VAL A 48 -1.67 -9.61 -3.69
N LEU A 49 -0.93 -9.16 -2.65
CA LEU A 49 -0.44 -7.78 -2.59
C LEU A 49 0.54 -7.48 -3.73
N ALA A 50 1.42 -8.43 -4.05
CA ALA A 50 2.34 -8.29 -5.17
C ALA A 50 1.61 -8.26 -6.51
N ALA A 51 0.72 -9.23 -6.77
CA ALA A 51 -0.03 -9.30 -8.01
C ALA A 51 -0.88 -8.04 -8.25
N VAL A 52 -1.58 -7.57 -7.22
CA VAL A 52 -2.39 -6.33 -7.30
C VAL A 52 -1.53 -5.07 -7.45
N SER A 53 -0.32 -5.04 -6.87
CA SER A 53 0.61 -3.92 -7.06
C SER A 53 1.09 -3.84 -8.51
N GLU A 54 1.41 -4.97 -9.12
CA GLU A 54 1.78 -5.06 -10.54
C GLU A 54 0.58 -4.71 -11.44
N GLN A 55 -0.63 -5.13 -11.08
CA GLN A 55 -1.87 -4.74 -11.76
C GLN A 55 -2.04 -3.22 -11.79
N ALA A 56 -1.81 -2.57 -10.64
CA ALA A 56 -1.85 -1.11 -10.50
C ALA A 56 -0.83 -0.38 -11.40
N MET A 57 0.28 -1.03 -11.73
CA MET A 57 1.30 -0.52 -12.65
C MET A 57 1.02 -0.85 -14.12
N GLY A 58 -0.10 -1.53 -14.42
CA GLY A 58 -0.52 -1.87 -15.79
C GLY A 58 -0.06 -3.24 -16.29
N ASN A 59 0.49 -4.09 -15.41
CA ASN A 59 0.81 -5.46 -15.77
C ASN A 59 -0.47 -6.30 -15.86
N GLU A 60 -0.62 -7.06 -16.93
CA GLU A 60 -1.78 -7.94 -17.15
C GLU A 60 -1.52 -9.38 -16.70
N ASN A 61 -0.26 -9.79 -16.51
CA ASN A 61 0.10 -11.18 -16.19
C ASN A 61 0.11 -11.46 -14.68
N LEU A 62 -1.03 -11.21 -14.03
CA LEU A 62 -1.18 -11.25 -12.57
C LEU A 62 -0.97 -12.65 -11.97
N GLU A 63 -1.35 -13.68 -12.71
CA GLU A 63 -1.19 -15.07 -12.30
C GLU A 63 0.30 -15.44 -12.17
N GLU A 64 1.12 -15.07 -13.16
CA GLU A 64 2.56 -15.31 -13.14
C GLU A 64 3.23 -14.62 -11.93
N VAL A 65 2.85 -13.37 -11.64
CA VAL A 65 3.37 -12.63 -10.47
C VAL A 65 2.98 -13.33 -9.18
N ALA A 66 1.72 -13.72 -9.01
CA ALA A 66 1.25 -14.41 -7.82
C ALA A 66 2.00 -15.74 -7.59
N LEU A 67 2.19 -16.53 -8.66
CA LEU A 67 2.92 -17.80 -8.61
C LEU A 67 4.40 -17.57 -8.26
N MET A 68 5.07 -16.61 -8.91
CA MET A 68 6.46 -16.28 -8.59
C MET A 68 6.65 -15.93 -7.10
N TYR A 69 5.73 -15.18 -6.50
CA TYR A 69 5.79 -14.86 -5.07
C TYR A 69 5.55 -16.07 -4.17
N CYS A 70 4.70 -17.02 -4.60
CA CYS A 70 4.50 -18.29 -3.90
C CYS A 70 5.75 -19.18 -3.96
N GLU A 71 6.39 -19.30 -5.14
CA GLU A 71 7.62 -20.07 -5.33
C GLU A 71 8.78 -19.54 -4.49
N LYS A 72 8.94 -18.21 -4.44
CA LYS A 72 9.94 -17.54 -3.55
C LYS A 72 9.76 -17.92 -2.08
N ASN A 73 8.55 -18.32 -1.68
CA ASN A 73 8.23 -18.77 -0.33
C ASN A 73 8.20 -20.30 -0.17
N ASN A 74 8.71 -21.04 -1.17
CA ASN A 74 8.75 -22.51 -1.24
C ASN A 74 7.36 -23.17 -1.30
N VAL A 75 6.40 -22.50 -1.92
CA VAL A 75 5.10 -23.10 -2.26
C VAL A 75 5.11 -23.43 -3.74
N SER A 76 4.76 -24.68 -4.04
CA SER A 76 4.78 -25.23 -5.40
C SER A 76 3.50 -24.83 -6.16
N ASN A 77 3.60 -24.51 -7.45
CA ASN A 77 2.50 -23.91 -8.22
C ASN A 77 1.26 -24.81 -8.34
N ASP A 78 1.43 -26.13 -8.29
CA ASP A 78 0.34 -27.12 -8.30
C ASP A 78 -0.63 -26.98 -7.12
N LYS A 79 -0.19 -26.30 -6.05
CA LYS A 79 -0.96 -26.07 -4.82
C LYS A 79 -1.68 -24.72 -4.81
N VAL A 80 -1.41 -23.87 -5.78
CA VAL A 80 -1.87 -22.49 -5.83
C VAL A 80 -2.96 -22.36 -6.88
N ASN A 81 -4.06 -21.70 -6.52
CA ASN A 81 -5.11 -21.31 -7.45
C ASN A 81 -5.28 -19.79 -7.40
N VAL A 82 -5.16 -19.15 -8.56
CA VAL A 82 -5.32 -17.71 -8.71
C VAL A 82 -6.62 -17.43 -9.47
N SER A 83 -7.47 -16.56 -8.93
CA SER A 83 -8.65 -16.08 -9.64
C SER A 83 -8.66 -14.56 -9.71
N ILE A 84 -8.89 -14.03 -10.91
CA ILE A 84 -8.88 -12.59 -11.21
C ILE A 84 -10.33 -12.14 -11.44
N GLY A 85 -10.75 -11.09 -10.75
CA GLY A 85 -12.07 -10.48 -10.87
C GLY A 85 -12.00 -9.00 -10.52
N SER A 86 -12.78 -8.55 -9.53
CA SER A 86 -12.68 -7.19 -8.96
C SER A 86 -11.37 -6.91 -8.20
N GLY A 87 -10.41 -7.84 -8.27
CA GLY A 87 -9.17 -7.93 -7.51
C GLY A 87 -8.52 -9.28 -7.78
N VAL A 88 -7.40 -9.54 -7.11
CA VAL A 88 -6.69 -10.83 -7.21
C VAL A 88 -6.96 -11.64 -5.96
N VAL A 89 -7.37 -12.90 -6.15
CA VAL A 89 -7.56 -13.88 -5.09
C VAL A 89 -6.55 -15.00 -5.28
N VAL A 90 -5.83 -15.35 -4.22
CA VAL A 90 -4.90 -16.48 -4.20
C VAL A 90 -5.38 -17.47 -3.14
N THR A 91 -5.49 -18.73 -3.54
CA THR A 91 -5.79 -19.86 -2.64
C THR A 91 -4.62 -20.82 -2.65
N ILE A 92 -4.06 -21.12 -1.48
CA ILE A 92 -2.97 -22.08 -1.31
C ILE A 92 -3.51 -23.29 -0.56
N ASN A 93 -3.32 -24.48 -1.13
CA ASN A 93 -3.72 -25.76 -0.54
C ASN A 93 -2.49 -26.59 -0.19
N GLU A 94 -2.27 -26.87 1.08
CA GLU A 94 -1.13 -27.65 1.57
C GLU A 94 -1.60 -28.83 2.43
N HIS A 95 -0.70 -29.79 2.62
CA HIS A 95 -0.88 -30.90 3.55
C HIS A 95 0.16 -30.79 4.66
N VAL A 96 -0.27 -31.07 5.89
CA VAL A 96 0.58 -31.15 7.06
C VAL A 96 0.64 -32.60 7.49
N ASP A 97 1.84 -33.17 7.55
CA ASP A 97 2.03 -34.49 8.13
C ASP A 97 1.62 -34.44 9.61
N SER A 98 0.73 -35.34 10.01
CA SER A 98 0.40 -35.47 11.42
C SER A 98 1.58 -36.11 12.17
N ILE A 99 1.77 -35.74 13.43
CA ILE A 99 2.81 -36.32 14.28
C ILE A 99 2.20 -37.46 15.09
N PHE A 100 1.12 -37.18 15.82
CA PHE A 100 0.51 -38.15 16.72
C PHE A 100 -0.79 -38.76 16.20
N SER A 101 -1.53 -38.05 15.35
CA SER A 101 -2.77 -38.55 14.74
C SER A 101 -2.52 -39.75 13.82
N LYS A 102 -1.25 -40.02 13.44
CA LYS A 102 -0.81 -41.26 12.79
C LYS A 102 -1.19 -42.51 13.59
N ILE A 103 -1.16 -42.43 14.93
CA ILE A 103 -1.47 -43.55 15.82
C ILE A 103 -2.94 -44.00 15.66
N ILE A 104 -3.83 -43.09 15.25
CA ILE A 104 -5.24 -43.36 14.98
C ILE A 104 -5.57 -43.44 13.48
N GLY A 105 -4.54 -43.52 12.61
CA GLY A 105 -4.70 -43.71 11.16
C GLY A 105 -4.93 -42.43 10.34
N ILE A 106 -4.66 -41.25 10.91
CA ILE A 106 -4.70 -39.98 10.16
C ILE A 106 -3.26 -39.58 9.85
N ASP A 107 -2.81 -39.76 8.62
CA ASP A 107 -1.42 -39.49 8.23
C ASP A 107 -1.14 -38.02 7.87
N THR A 108 -2.13 -37.33 7.31
CA THR A 108 -2.03 -35.94 6.87
C THR A 108 -3.30 -35.17 7.18
N ILE A 109 -3.14 -33.87 7.41
CA ILE A 109 -4.23 -32.91 7.61
C ILE A 109 -4.13 -31.87 6.49
N SER A 110 -5.19 -31.70 5.70
CA SER A 110 -5.25 -30.64 4.70
C SER A 110 -5.44 -29.28 5.37
N THR A 111 -4.68 -28.30 4.90
CA THR A 111 -4.79 -26.91 5.33
C THR A 111 -4.85 -26.01 4.10
N SER A 112 -5.68 -24.99 4.16
CA SER A 112 -5.81 -24.01 3.09
C SER A 112 -5.85 -22.60 3.65
N ALA A 113 -5.34 -21.68 2.86
CA ALA A 113 -5.48 -20.26 3.10
C ALA A 113 -5.90 -19.56 1.81
N LYS A 114 -6.80 -18.59 1.97
CA LYS A 114 -7.35 -17.80 0.88
C LYS A 114 -7.18 -16.33 1.24
N SER A 115 -6.63 -15.57 0.31
CA SER A 115 -6.42 -14.13 0.46
C SER A 115 -6.93 -13.41 -0.78
N LYS A 116 -7.40 -12.18 -0.59
CA LYS A 116 -7.82 -11.28 -1.67
C LYS A 116 -7.22 -9.90 -1.44
N ALA A 117 -6.72 -9.29 -2.50
CA ALA A 117 -6.37 -7.88 -2.50
C ALA A 117 -7.09 -7.15 -3.63
N ILE A 118 -7.28 -5.85 -3.43
CA ILE A 118 -7.78 -4.91 -4.41
C ILE A 118 -6.87 -3.67 -4.42
N PHE A 119 -6.86 -2.95 -5.53
CA PHE A 119 -6.28 -1.61 -5.61
C PHE A 119 -7.37 -0.60 -5.91
N GLY A 120 -7.12 0.65 -5.54
CA GLY A 120 -8.00 1.76 -5.86
C GLY A 120 -7.28 3.09 -5.72
N ALA A 121 -7.88 4.14 -6.24
CA ALA A 121 -7.35 5.48 -6.12
C ALA A 121 -7.27 5.89 -4.64
N VAL A 122 -6.18 6.59 -4.28
CA VAL A 122 -5.96 7.07 -2.92
C VAL A 122 -6.97 8.18 -2.61
N SER A 123 -7.63 8.05 -1.47
CA SER A 123 -8.64 8.99 -0.97
C SER A 123 -8.20 9.77 0.28
N GLU A 124 -7.14 9.32 0.95
CA GLU A 124 -6.60 9.91 2.17
C GLU A 124 -5.08 9.68 2.21
N VAL A 125 -4.33 10.76 2.39
CA VAL A 125 -2.86 10.80 2.53
C VAL A 125 -2.53 11.33 3.91
N TYR A 126 -1.81 10.54 4.72
CA TYR A 126 -1.57 10.89 6.13
C TYR A 126 -0.54 11.99 6.35
N SER A 127 0.49 12.04 5.50
CA SER A 127 1.57 13.03 5.54
C SER A 127 2.38 12.98 4.24
N GLY A 128 3.29 13.95 4.06
CA GLY A 128 4.22 14.02 2.93
C GLY A 128 3.68 14.77 1.70
N THR A 129 2.44 15.26 1.75
CA THR A 129 1.84 16.00 0.63
C THR A 129 2.62 17.29 0.36
N ARG A 130 2.90 17.57 -0.90
CA ARG A 130 3.61 18.78 -1.32
C ARG A 130 2.62 19.93 -1.55
N PRO A 131 3.02 21.19 -1.28
CA PRO A 131 2.11 22.34 -1.22
C PRO A 131 1.77 22.88 -2.62
N ILE A 132 1.53 21.99 -3.57
CA ILE A 132 1.25 22.31 -4.96
C ILE A 132 0.10 21.44 -5.43
N ALA A 133 -0.95 22.07 -5.92
CA ALA A 133 -2.12 21.43 -6.48
C ALA A 133 -2.11 21.50 -8.01
N VAL A 134 -2.80 20.56 -8.62
CA VAL A 134 -3.13 20.56 -10.05
C VAL A 134 -4.62 20.45 -10.24
N GLU A 135 -5.14 21.12 -11.26
CA GLU A 135 -6.54 20.96 -11.64
C GLU A 135 -6.78 19.55 -12.18
N ARG A 136 -7.97 19.01 -11.91
CA ARG A 136 -8.39 17.71 -12.43
C ARG A 136 -8.32 17.67 -13.96
N GLN A 137 -7.63 16.67 -14.48
CA GLN A 137 -7.53 16.39 -15.91
C GLN A 137 -7.08 14.95 -16.14
N GLU A 138 -7.12 14.51 -17.40
CA GLU A 138 -6.46 13.27 -17.79
C GLU A 138 -4.94 13.49 -17.85
N PHE A 139 -4.21 12.79 -16.98
CA PHE A 139 -2.75 12.89 -16.94
C PHE A 139 -2.10 11.90 -17.91
N VAL A 140 -1.12 12.38 -18.68
CA VAL A 140 -0.28 11.51 -19.51
C VAL A 140 0.96 11.11 -18.70
N PHE A 141 1.01 9.85 -18.27
CA PHE A 141 2.08 9.35 -17.43
C PHE A 141 3.40 9.19 -18.19
N GLY A 142 4.51 9.47 -17.52
CA GLY A 142 5.86 9.33 -18.06
C GLY A 142 6.28 10.40 -19.06
N GLN A 143 5.43 11.41 -19.33
CA GLN A 143 5.82 12.57 -20.13
C GLN A 143 6.36 13.70 -19.24
N VAL A 144 7.40 14.39 -19.70
CA VAL A 144 7.92 15.59 -19.03
C VAL A 144 6.91 16.70 -19.20
N VAL A 145 6.49 17.27 -18.08
CA VAL A 145 5.57 18.40 -18.01
C VAL A 145 6.08 19.44 -17.01
N THR A 146 5.64 20.68 -17.21
CA THR A 146 5.84 21.76 -16.25
C THR A 146 4.64 21.78 -15.31
N LEU A 147 4.81 21.27 -14.09
CA LEU A 147 3.77 21.18 -13.07
C LEU A 147 3.27 22.57 -12.64
N LYS A 148 4.22 23.49 -12.54
CA LYS A 148 4.01 24.89 -12.17
C LYS A 148 4.75 25.74 -13.19
N SER A 149 4.03 26.56 -13.96
CA SER A 149 4.60 27.47 -14.95
C SER A 149 4.66 28.91 -14.43
N ASN A 150 5.45 29.78 -15.05
CA ASN A 150 5.43 31.22 -14.80
C ASN A 150 4.35 31.98 -15.62
N ASN A 151 3.73 31.32 -16.59
CA ASN A 151 2.71 31.89 -17.46
C ASN A 151 1.34 31.34 -17.02
N ASP A 152 0.76 31.97 -16.01
CA ASP A 152 -0.53 31.54 -15.48
C ASP A 152 -1.66 31.99 -16.41
N ASN A 153 -2.48 31.06 -16.88
CA ASN A 153 -3.75 31.41 -17.52
C ASN A 153 -4.78 31.91 -16.49
N TYR A 154 -4.54 31.67 -15.18
CA TYR A 154 -5.49 31.94 -14.11
C TYR A 154 -4.82 32.59 -12.88
N SER A 155 -4.90 33.93 -12.84
CA SER A 155 -4.88 34.75 -11.60
C SER A 155 -3.69 34.65 -10.61
N GLY A 156 -2.57 34.03 -10.97
CA GLY A 156 -1.29 34.19 -10.27
C GLY A 156 -1.13 33.37 -8.99
N ASN A 157 -1.88 32.26 -8.90
CA ASN A 157 -1.74 31.28 -7.82
C ASN A 157 -0.79 30.14 -8.20
N PHE A 158 -0.49 29.94 -9.49
CA PHE A 158 0.56 29.05 -10.01
C PHE A 158 0.55 27.63 -9.41
N GLY A 159 -0.63 27.14 -9.01
CA GLY A 159 -0.83 25.86 -8.33
C GLY A 159 -0.36 25.80 -6.87
N SER A 160 0.22 26.85 -6.27
CA SER A 160 0.62 26.85 -4.86
C SER A 160 -0.59 26.82 -3.92
N VAL A 161 -0.53 25.97 -2.89
CA VAL A 161 -1.61 25.81 -1.89
C VAL A 161 -1.09 25.93 -0.46
N GLU A 162 -1.95 26.42 0.42
CA GLU A 162 -1.71 26.56 1.86
C GLU A 162 -1.89 25.21 2.55
N LEU A 163 -0.81 24.67 3.11
CA LEU A 163 -0.86 23.45 3.92
C LEU A 163 -0.27 23.71 5.32
N GLY A 164 -1.13 23.77 6.34
CA GLY A 164 -0.70 23.99 7.74
C GLY A 164 -0.24 25.41 8.07
N GLY A 165 -0.44 26.37 7.16
CA GLY A 165 -0.17 27.79 7.38
C GLY A 165 0.28 28.52 6.12
N THR A 166 0.13 29.85 6.14
CA THR A 166 0.45 30.72 5.00
C THR A 166 1.93 31.07 4.87
N GLY A 167 2.32 31.50 3.67
CA GLY A 167 3.56 32.24 3.43
C GLY A 167 4.74 31.40 2.94
N ALA A 168 5.67 32.11 2.29
CA ALA A 168 6.84 31.57 1.59
C ALA A 168 7.71 30.61 2.43
N ASN A 169 7.88 30.86 3.73
CA ASN A 169 8.67 29.99 4.60
C ASN A 169 8.00 28.64 4.85
N ASN A 170 6.68 28.64 5.10
CA ASN A 170 5.92 27.42 5.29
C ASN A 170 5.85 26.60 3.99
N TYR A 171 5.62 27.29 2.88
CA TYR A 171 5.65 26.69 1.54
C TYR A 171 7.01 26.01 1.25
N ARG A 172 8.15 26.69 1.50
CA ARG A 172 9.48 26.08 1.34
C ARG A 172 9.67 24.86 2.23
N TYR A 173 9.23 24.95 3.48
CA TYR A 173 9.32 23.84 4.43
C TYR A 173 8.56 22.62 3.93
N ASN A 174 7.34 22.81 3.44
CA ASN A 174 6.50 21.74 2.90
C ASN A 174 7.02 21.21 1.56
N ILE A 175 7.70 22.01 0.73
CA ILE A 175 8.39 21.48 -0.45
C ILE A 175 9.47 20.46 -0.04
N ILE A 176 10.29 20.79 0.95
CA ILE A 176 11.42 19.96 1.36
C ILE A 176 10.93 18.71 2.11
N ASN A 177 10.08 18.90 3.12
CA ASN A 177 9.72 17.85 4.07
C ASN A 177 8.38 17.18 3.77
N GLY A 178 7.51 17.86 3.03
CA GLY A 178 6.10 17.51 2.94
C GLY A 178 5.30 18.04 4.13
N TYR A 179 4.00 18.23 3.91
CA TYR A 179 3.05 18.56 4.95
C TYR A 179 2.81 17.35 5.86
N ASP A 180 2.91 17.54 7.17
CA ASP A 180 2.75 16.47 8.17
C ASP A 180 1.28 16.16 8.52
N GLY A 181 0.34 16.98 8.03
CA GLY A 181 -1.08 16.76 8.25
C GLY A 181 -1.71 15.82 7.23
N THR A 182 -2.84 15.24 7.64
CA THR A 182 -3.65 14.37 6.80
C THR A 182 -4.54 15.19 5.88
N LEU A 183 -4.59 14.82 4.59
CA LEU A 183 -5.49 15.39 3.60
C LEU A 183 -6.36 14.29 2.98
N LYS A 184 -7.61 14.63 2.68
CA LYS A 184 -8.62 13.71 2.15
C LYS A 184 -9.29 14.30 0.93
N VAL A 185 -9.79 13.42 0.06
CA VAL A 185 -10.72 13.83 -0.98
C VAL A 185 -11.99 14.38 -0.33
N GLY A 186 -12.40 15.57 -0.77
CA GLY A 186 -13.48 16.36 -0.21
C GLY A 186 -13.03 17.42 0.80
N ASP A 187 -11.76 17.44 1.21
CA ASP A 187 -11.24 18.52 2.03
C ASP A 187 -11.12 19.81 1.21
N GLU A 188 -11.39 20.93 1.88
CA GLU A 188 -11.20 22.28 1.36
C GLU A 188 -9.83 22.81 1.79
N ILE A 189 -9.04 23.29 0.84
CA ILE A 189 -7.72 23.90 1.06
C ILE A 189 -7.66 25.27 0.38
N ASP A 190 -6.90 26.20 0.95
CA ASP A 190 -6.76 27.53 0.36
C ASP A 190 -5.57 27.57 -0.62
N THR A 191 -5.71 28.35 -1.70
CA THR A 191 -4.59 28.69 -2.57
C THR A 191 -3.60 29.62 -1.84
N GLU A 192 -2.33 29.56 -2.22
CA GLU A 192 -1.26 30.40 -1.67
C GLU A 192 -0.77 31.37 -2.77
N PRO A 193 -1.26 32.62 -2.80
CA PRO A 193 -1.03 33.50 -3.95
C PRO A 193 0.43 33.91 -4.13
N GLY A 194 0.78 34.18 -5.38
CA GLY A 194 2.12 34.59 -5.79
C GLY A 194 2.94 33.41 -6.32
N ASN A 195 3.89 33.70 -7.20
CA ASN A 195 4.64 32.67 -7.93
C ASN A 195 5.56 31.80 -7.04
N MET A 196 5.80 32.19 -5.78
CA MET A 196 6.65 31.46 -4.82
C MET A 196 8.01 31.03 -5.41
N THR A 197 8.58 31.83 -6.31
CA THR A 197 9.78 31.49 -7.10
C THR A 197 10.96 31.12 -6.22
N GLY A 198 11.40 32.02 -5.33
CA GLY A 198 12.55 31.79 -4.46
C GLY A 198 12.40 30.54 -3.56
N PRO A 199 11.30 30.40 -2.82
CA PRO A 199 10.99 29.19 -2.05
C PRO A 199 10.98 27.90 -2.88
N THR A 200 10.45 27.95 -4.11
CA THR A 200 10.39 26.79 -5.02
C THR A 200 11.79 26.37 -5.44
N GLU A 201 12.58 27.31 -5.97
CA GLU A 201 13.96 27.05 -6.39
C GLU A 201 14.80 26.52 -5.24
N GLN A 202 14.73 27.15 -4.06
CA GLN A 202 15.47 26.70 -2.87
C GLN A 202 15.08 25.29 -2.42
N GLY A 203 13.79 24.95 -2.48
CA GLY A 203 13.30 23.64 -2.05
C GLY A 203 13.68 22.52 -3.03
N ILE A 204 13.54 22.76 -4.33
CA ILE A 204 13.93 21.79 -5.36
C ILE A 204 15.45 21.62 -5.37
N ASP A 205 16.22 22.70 -5.33
CA ASP A 205 17.68 22.67 -5.27
C ASP A 205 18.20 21.93 -4.02
N TYR A 206 17.49 22.04 -2.90
CA TYR A 206 17.79 21.22 -1.72
C TYR A 206 17.53 19.72 -2.01
N ILE A 207 16.39 19.37 -2.60
CA ILE A 207 16.05 17.97 -2.90
C ILE A 207 17.04 17.37 -3.92
N THR A 208 17.29 18.06 -5.02
CA THR A 208 18.10 17.54 -6.12
C THR A 208 19.58 17.41 -5.74
N ARG A 209 20.10 18.23 -4.83
CA ARG A 209 21.46 18.07 -4.28
C ARG A 209 21.62 16.93 -3.28
N ASN A 210 20.53 16.47 -2.67
CA ASN A 210 20.55 15.43 -1.63
C ASN A 210 19.98 14.09 -2.09
N ASP A 211 19.48 14.00 -3.33
CA ASP A 211 18.94 12.79 -3.92
C ASP A 211 19.25 12.72 -5.42
N ASP A 212 20.10 11.76 -5.79
CA ASP A 212 20.54 11.50 -7.17
C ASP A 212 19.58 10.57 -7.93
N SER A 213 18.38 10.31 -7.38
CA SER A 213 17.38 9.46 -8.00
C SER A 213 16.96 10.02 -9.36
N THR A 214 16.81 9.14 -10.34
CA THR A 214 16.28 9.44 -11.69
C THR A 214 14.99 8.69 -11.92
N ILE A 215 14.23 9.05 -12.97
CA ILE A 215 12.97 8.38 -13.31
C ILE A 215 13.14 6.87 -13.55
N ASP A 216 14.31 6.44 -14.03
CA ASP A 216 14.62 5.04 -14.29
C ASP A 216 15.23 4.33 -13.06
N ASN A 217 15.66 5.09 -12.04
CA ASN A 217 16.31 4.56 -10.86
C ASN A 217 16.05 5.43 -9.63
N TYR A 218 14.98 5.09 -8.90
CA TYR A 218 14.62 5.73 -7.65
C TYR A 218 14.17 4.69 -6.62
N THR A 219 14.26 5.05 -5.34
CA THR A 219 13.68 4.24 -4.26
C THR A 219 12.29 4.75 -3.89
N LYS A 220 11.47 3.91 -3.24
CA LYS A 220 10.11 4.28 -2.80
C LYS A 220 10.06 5.48 -1.87
N ASN A 221 11.17 5.83 -1.23
CA ASN A 221 11.28 6.94 -0.27
C ASN A 221 12.04 8.14 -0.85
N SER A 222 12.27 8.18 -2.16
CA SER A 222 12.96 9.32 -2.79
C SER A 222 12.18 10.61 -2.50
N PRO A 223 12.85 11.68 -2.02
CA PRO A 223 12.22 12.99 -1.80
C PRO A 223 11.75 13.66 -3.11
N ARG A 224 12.11 13.11 -4.28
CA ARG A 224 11.61 13.53 -5.59
C ARG A 224 10.22 12.95 -5.91
N LEU A 225 9.75 11.94 -5.16
CA LEU A 225 8.41 11.38 -5.28
C LEU A 225 7.40 12.22 -4.51
N TRP A 226 6.77 13.16 -5.21
CA TRP A 226 5.80 14.08 -4.63
C TRP A 226 4.39 13.55 -4.75
N VAL A 227 3.69 13.47 -3.62
CA VAL A 227 2.23 13.35 -3.60
C VAL A 227 1.65 14.76 -3.61
N ILE A 228 0.79 15.04 -4.59
CA ILE A 228 0.17 16.35 -4.77
C ILE A 228 -1.36 16.23 -4.83
N PRO A 229 -2.11 17.19 -4.25
CA PRO A 229 -3.55 17.23 -4.39
C PRO A 229 -3.96 17.54 -5.84
N VAL A 230 -4.99 16.83 -6.29
CA VAL A 230 -5.75 17.18 -7.50
C VAL A 230 -7.00 17.90 -7.02
N VAL A 231 -7.25 19.11 -7.53
CA VAL A 231 -8.38 19.95 -7.12
C VAL A 231 -9.42 20.08 -8.22
N ASP A 232 -10.63 20.47 -7.83
CA ASP A 232 -11.76 20.66 -8.74
C ASP A 232 -11.52 21.76 -9.77
N THR A 233 -10.95 22.88 -9.34
CA THR A 233 -10.49 23.97 -10.21
C THR A 233 -9.37 24.80 -9.58
N LEU A 234 -8.55 25.42 -10.44
CA LEU A 234 -7.59 26.46 -10.04
C LEU A 234 -7.93 27.83 -10.64
N GLU A 235 -9.08 27.97 -11.32
CA GLU A 235 -9.60 29.23 -11.86
C GLU A 235 -10.17 30.11 -10.74
N VAL A 236 -9.30 30.58 -9.85
CA VAL A 236 -9.67 31.34 -8.64
C VAL A 236 -8.77 32.56 -8.43
N ASN A 237 -9.34 33.67 -7.95
CA ASN A 237 -8.63 34.94 -7.84
C ASN A 237 -7.99 35.15 -6.47
N GLY A 238 -6.67 35.31 -6.44
CA GLY A 238 -5.93 35.49 -5.19
C GLY A 238 -6.14 34.31 -4.24
N ARG A 239 -6.17 34.56 -2.93
CA ARG A 239 -6.41 33.49 -1.95
C ARG A 239 -7.86 33.07 -2.03
N SER A 240 -8.10 31.81 -2.34
CA SER A 240 -9.44 31.24 -2.49
C SER A 240 -9.40 29.77 -2.10
N THR A 241 -10.54 29.27 -1.64
CA THR A 241 -10.70 27.88 -1.24
C THR A 241 -10.99 27.01 -2.47
N VAL A 242 -10.31 25.87 -2.57
CA VAL A 242 -10.48 24.85 -3.61
C VAL A 242 -10.68 23.48 -2.97
N THR A 243 -11.38 22.57 -3.64
CA THR A 243 -11.71 21.26 -3.08
C THR A 243 -10.80 20.18 -3.64
N ILE A 244 -10.22 19.35 -2.77
CA ILE A 244 -9.44 18.18 -3.20
C ILE A 244 -10.39 17.14 -3.79
N VAL A 245 -10.18 16.77 -5.05
CA VAL A 245 -10.93 15.71 -5.76
C VAL A 245 -10.12 14.44 -5.98
N GLY A 246 -8.83 14.45 -5.64
CA GLY A 246 -7.94 13.30 -5.78
C GLY A 246 -6.51 13.61 -5.38
N PHE A 247 -5.62 12.64 -5.60
CA PHE A 247 -4.18 12.81 -5.40
C PHE A 247 -3.44 12.21 -6.59
N ALA A 248 -2.35 12.85 -6.99
CA ALA A 248 -1.45 12.37 -8.05
C ALA A 248 -0.04 12.16 -7.50
N GLN A 249 0.71 11.26 -8.14
CA GLN A 249 2.15 11.12 -7.92
C GLN A 249 2.90 11.86 -9.02
N PHE A 250 3.82 12.72 -8.60
CA PHE A 250 4.71 13.47 -9.49
C PHE A 250 6.17 13.18 -9.13
N PHE A 251 7.00 12.86 -10.12
CA PHE A 251 8.43 12.74 -9.96
C PHE A 251 9.10 14.07 -10.36
N VAL A 252 9.72 14.75 -9.41
CA VAL A 252 10.43 16.01 -9.68
C VAL A 252 11.82 15.75 -10.24
N GLU A 253 12.06 16.27 -11.44
CA GLU A 253 13.35 16.17 -12.12
C GLU A 253 14.21 17.40 -11.86
N ASP A 254 13.64 18.60 -12.06
CA ASP A 254 14.40 19.85 -11.99
C ASP A 254 13.50 21.09 -11.76
N THR A 255 14.13 22.25 -11.56
CA THR A 255 13.50 23.56 -11.59
C THR A 255 13.76 24.25 -12.93
N GLY A 256 12.72 24.86 -13.52
CA GLY A 256 12.85 25.71 -14.70
C GLY A 256 13.16 27.16 -14.32
N SER A 257 12.97 28.09 -15.25
CA SER A 257 13.09 29.53 -14.99
C SER A 257 11.98 30.03 -14.08
N GLU A 258 12.26 31.02 -13.21
CA GLU A 258 11.25 31.71 -12.41
C GLU A 258 10.43 30.79 -11.47
N GLY A 259 11.06 29.72 -10.97
CA GLY A 259 10.42 28.80 -10.01
C GLY A 259 9.40 27.86 -10.66
N GLU A 260 9.64 27.50 -11.91
CA GLU A 260 8.95 26.41 -12.57
C GLU A 260 9.37 25.06 -12.00
N ILE A 261 8.45 24.10 -12.02
CA ILE A 261 8.71 22.73 -11.52
C ILE A 261 8.53 21.76 -12.67
N ILE A 262 9.61 21.06 -13.02
CA ILE A 262 9.66 20.17 -14.17
C ILE A 262 9.77 18.74 -13.68
N GLY A 263 8.99 17.85 -14.29
CA GLY A 263 8.97 16.44 -13.91
C GLY A 263 7.92 15.66 -14.65
N ARG A 264 7.51 14.52 -14.10
CA ARG A 264 6.57 13.60 -14.75
C ARG A 264 5.50 13.13 -13.79
N PHE A 265 4.26 13.06 -14.25
CA PHE A 265 3.28 12.23 -13.58
C PHE A 265 3.66 10.77 -13.74
N ILE A 266 3.61 10.01 -12.66
CA ILE A 266 3.92 8.58 -12.67
C ILE A 266 2.78 7.79 -12.01
N ARG A 267 2.65 6.52 -12.40
CA ARG A 267 1.86 5.57 -11.62
C ARG A 267 2.69 5.08 -10.45
N ASN A 268 2.15 5.13 -9.24
CA ASN A 268 2.83 4.60 -8.07
C ASN A 268 1.85 3.99 -7.06
N VAL A 269 2.33 2.96 -6.36
CA VAL A 269 1.59 2.30 -5.28
C VAL A 269 2.03 2.92 -3.96
N ALA A 270 1.16 3.75 -3.38
CA ALA A 270 1.39 4.40 -2.09
C ALA A 270 0.66 3.71 -0.94
N THR A 271 1.00 4.14 0.27
CA THR A 271 0.27 3.79 1.49
C THR A 271 -0.83 4.81 1.72
N GLY A 272 -2.09 4.37 1.74
CA GLY A 272 -3.24 5.26 1.95
C GLY A 272 -4.55 4.49 2.00
N LYS A 273 -5.66 5.17 2.31
CA LYS A 273 -6.98 4.56 2.17
C LYS A 273 -7.43 4.63 0.72
N ILE A 274 -7.90 3.51 0.21
CA ILE A 274 -8.47 3.40 -1.14
C ILE A 274 -9.96 3.70 -1.13
N SER A 275 -10.45 4.23 -2.23
CA SER A 275 -11.88 4.26 -2.55
C SER A 275 -12.10 3.77 -3.98
N GLU A 276 -12.95 2.76 -4.14
CA GLU A 276 -13.24 2.14 -5.44
C GLU A 276 -14.03 3.07 -6.38
N SER A 277 -14.71 4.09 -5.83
CA SER A 277 -15.50 5.07 -6.60
C SER A 277 -14.71 6.32 -6.99
N GLN A 278 -13.44 6.42 -6.60
CA GLN A 278 -12.62 7.61 -6.87
C GLN A 278 -11.97 7.52 -8.25
N ILE A 279 -11.76 8.67 -8.89
CA ILE A 279 -11.04 8.76 -10.16
C ILE A 279 -9.55 8.50 -9.90
N ASP A 280 -8.96 7.60 -10.68
CA ASP A 280 -7.54 7.31 -10.63
C ASP A 280 -6.72 8.39 -11.36
N TYR A 281 -5.96 9.17 -10.59
CA TYR A 281 -5.01 10.17 -11.10
C TYR A 281 -3.55 9.68 -11.03
N GLY A 282 -3.32 8.36 -10.89
CA GLY A 282 -2.01 7.72 -10.90
C GLY A 282 -1.43 7.37 -9.53
N LEU A 283 -2.04 7.87 -8.45
CA LEU A 283 -1.71 7.46 -7.09
C LEU A 283 -2.74 6.43 -6.60
N VAL A 284 -2.30 5.17 -6.55
CA VAL A 284 -3.13 4.06 -6.08
C VAL A 284 -2.57 3.47 -4.80
N ALA A 285 -3.43 2.86 -3.99
CA ALA A 285 -2.99 2.04 -2.87
C ALA A 285 -3.54 0.63 -3.02
N VAL A 286 -2.89 -0.32 -2.35
CA VAL A 286 -3.31 -1.72 -2.33
C VAL A 286 -3.79 -2.10 -0.93
N ARG A 287 -4.84 -2.91 -0.85
CA ARG A 287 -5.43 -3.31 0.42
C ARG A 287 -5.88 -4.76 0.39
N LEU A 288 -5.57 -5.50 1.46
CA LEU A 288 -6.16 -6.80 1.73
C LEU A 288 -7.65 -6.66 2.06
N VAL A 289 -8.46 -7.54 1.48
CA VAL A 289 -9.87 -7.70 1.83
C VAL A 289 -9.96 -8.84 2.83
N GLY A 290 -10.52 -8.57 4.02
CA GLY A 290 -10.79 -9.60 5.03
C GLY A 290 -12.22 -10.14 4.88
N GLY A 291 -12.40 -11.45 4.99
CA GLY A 291 -13.71 -12.13 4.93
C GLY A 291 -13.72 -13.38 4.05
N ASP A 292 -14.90 -14.01 3.92
CA ASP A 292 -15.17 -15.04 2.91
C ASP A 292 -15.64 -14.36 1.63
N PHE A 293 -14.88 -14.51 0.54
CA PHE A 293 -15.15 -13.97 -0.79
C PHE A 293 -14.83 -15.01 -1.86
#